data_AF-A0A9E4ZF30-F1
#
_entry.id   AF-A0A9E4ZF30-F1
#
_cell.length_a   1.000
_cell.length_b   1.000
_cell.length_c   1.000
_cell.angle_alpha   90.00
_cell.angle_beta   90.00
_cell.angle_gamma   90.00
#
_symmetry.space_group_name_H-M   'P 1'
#
loop_
_entity.id
_entity.type
_entity.pdbx_description
1 polymer ?
#
loop_
_entity_poly.entity_id
_entity_poly.type
_entity_poly.pdbx_seq_one_letter_code
_entity_poly.pdbx_strand_id
1 'polypeptide(L)'
;MQRSNLVVAAVAVVVLFCLVGVGLVYASYSQQEDNLQLRSNFNVSQAVEITMNDSVASDYMSRYFKEPDWRLTRTTFVQETPYDQNGTAMQANNIWKVEIMERSCACQKISDLYVLEGYVSADTGEVLEISKQKVSEREYEKQTCATTVCH
;
A
#
# COMPACT_ATOMS: atom_id res chain seq x y z
N MET A 1 -34.42 -17.64 -37.49
CA MET A 1 -33.90 -17.66 -36.11
C MET A 1 -32.49 -18.27 -36.11
N GLN A 2 -31.44 -17.52 -36.48
CA GLN A 2 -30.07 -18.08 -36.53
C GLN A 2 -28.96 -17.03 -36.32
N ARG A 3 -29.26 -15.73 -36.46
CA ARG A 3 -28.31 -14.64 -36.19
C ARG A 3 -28.16 -14.30 -34.69
N SER A 4 -29.18 -14.56 -33.87
CA SER A 4 -29.20 -14.22 -32.44
C SER A 4 -28.20 -15.03 -31.60
N ASN A 5 -28.02 -16.32 -31.93
CA ASN A 5 -27.17 -17.22 -31.14
C ASN A 5 -25.67 -16.98 -31.36
N LEU A 6 -25.29 -16.43 -32.52
CA LEU A 6 -23.90 -16.13 -32.86
C LEU A 6 -23.37 -14.90 -32.12
N VAL A 7 -24.21 -13.89 -31.92
CA VAL A 7 -23.86 -12.67 -31.16
C VAL A 7 -23.74 -12.99 -29.67
N VAL A 8 -24.65 -13.79 -29.12
CA VAL A 8 -24.61 -14.20 -27.71
C VAL A 8 -23.38 -15.07 -27.40
N ALA A 9 -23.02 -15.99 -28.29
CA ALA A 9 -21.81 -16.80 -28.14
C ALA A 9 -20.52 -15.96 -28.23
N ALA A 10 -20.46 -14.98 -29.14
CA ALA A 10 -19.28 -14.11 -29.28
C ALA A 10 -19.07 -13.20 -28.05
N VAL A 11 -20.14 -12.66 -27.47
CA VAL A 11 -20.05 -11.84 -26.24
C VAL A 11 -19.61 -12.68 -25.04
N ALA A 12 -20.11 -13.91 -24.91
CA ALA A 12 -19.73 -14.80 -23.81
C ALA A 12 -18.23 -15.17 -23.83
N VAL A 13 -17.65 -15.39 -25.02
CA VAL A 13 -16.23 -15.70 -25.18
C VAL A 13 -15.35 -14.51 -24.82
N VAL A 14 -15.72 -13.29 -25.23
CA VAL A 14 -14.96 -12.06 -24.90
C VAL A 14 -14.97 -11.78 -23.39
N VAL A 15 -16.11 -11.96 -22.72
CA VAL A 15 -16.21 -11.78 -21.25
C VAL A 15 -15.33 -12.81 -20.53
N LEU A 16 -15.29 -14.06 -20.99
CA LEU A 16 -14.43 -15.10 -20.42
C LEU A 16 -12.94 -14.78 -20.58
N PHE A 17 -12.50 -14.29 -21.75
CA PHE A 17 -11.11 -13.88 -21.95
C PHE A 17 -10.71 -12.66 -21.11
N CYS A 18 -11.61 -11.70 -20.90
CA CYS A 18 -11.37 -10.58 -19.98
C CYS A 18 -11.23 -11.04 -18.53
N LEU A 19 -12.08 -11.97 -18.07
CA LEU A 19 -12.03 -12.46 -16.69
C LEU A 19 -10.77 -13.31 -16.41
N VAL A 20 -10.37 -14.17 -17.37
CA VAL A 20 -9.14 -14.96 -17.25
C VAL A 20 -7.89 -14.07 -17.36
N GLY A 21 -7.89 -13.08 -18.25
CA GLY A 21 -6.78 -12.13 -18.39
C GLY A 21 -6.56 -11.29 -17.14
N VAL A 22 -7.64 -10.78 -16.54
CA VAL A 22 -7.57 -10.04 -15.27
C VAL A 22 -7.12 -10.97 -14.12
N GLY A 23 -7.67 -12.18 -14.03
CA GLY A 23 -7.28 -13.16 -13.01
C GLY A 23 -5.81 -13.58 -13.08
N LEU A 24 -5.26 -13.75 -14.29
CA LEU A 24 -3.84 -14.06 -14.49
C LEU A 24 -2.92 -12.90 -14.07
N VAL A 25 -3.30 -11.65 -14.36
CA VAL A 25 -2.53 -10.47 -13.92
C VAL A 25 -2.51 -10.36 -12.40
N TYR A 26 -3.65 -10.53 -11.73
CA TYR A 26 -3.71 -10.52 -10.25
C TYR A 26 -2.91 -11.67 -9.63
N ALA A 27 -2.99 -12.89 -10.18
CA ALA A 27 -2.23 -14.04 -9.68
C ALA A 27 -0.71 -13.86 -9.85
N SER A 28 -0.26 -13.30 -10.98
CA SER A 28 1.16 -13.01 -11.18
C SER A 28 1.67 -11.89 -10.26
N TYR A 29 0.84 -10.93 -9.89
CA TYR A 29 1.20 -9.84 -8.98
C TYR A 29 1.36 -10.34 -7.54
N SER A 30 0.40 -11.13 -7.03
CA SER A 30 0.49 -11.71 -5.68
C SER A 30 1.63 -12.71 -5.55
N GLN A 31 1.88 -13.51 -6.60
CA GLN A 31 2.96 -14.50 -6.60
C GLN A 31 4.36 -13.85 -6.61
N GLN A 32 4.49 -12.60 -7.08
CA GLN A 32 5.75 -11.86 -7.01
C GLN A 32 6.04 -11.33 -5.59
N GLU A 33 5.03 -10.87 -4.85
CA GLU A 33 5.19 -10.48 -3.44
C GLU A 33 5.56 -11.67 -2.54
N ASP A 34 4.94 -12.83 -2.74
CA ASP A 34 5.22 -14.04 -1.96
C ASP A 34 6.66 -14.56 -2.15
N ASN A 35 7.17 -14.53 -3.39
CA ASN A 35 8.56 -14.97 -3.66
C ASN A 35 9.60 -14.00 -3.10
N LEU A 36 9.27 -12.72 -2.93
CA LEU A 36 10.16 -11.71 -2.38
C LEU A 36 10.23 -11.76 -0.85
N GLN A 37 9.10 -12.04 -0.19
CA GLN A 37 9.07 -12.32 1.25
C GLN A 37 9.98 -13.50 1.62
N LEU A 38 10.14 -14.48 0.74
CA LEU A 38 10.95 -15.69 0.97
C LEU A 38 12.47 -15.45 1.05
N ARG A 39 12.97 -14.26 0.66
CA ARG A 39 14.40 -13.90 0.74
C ARG A 39 14.74 -12.92 1.86
N SER A 40 13.74 -12.34 2.51
CA SER A 40 13.95 -11.35 3.57
C SER A 40 13.96 -12.03 4.95
N ASN A 41 14.83 -11.55 5.83
CA ASN A 41 14.90 -12.02 7.23
C ASN A 41 13.73 -11.50 8.08
N PHE A 42 13.06 -10.44 7.63
CA PHE A 42 11.94 -9.80 8.32
C PHE A 42 10.73 -9.79 7.40
N ASN A 43 9.59 -10.26 7.88
CA ASN A 43 8.36 -10.21 7.09
C ASN A 43 7.62 -8.87 7.25
N VAL A 44 6.52 -8.72 6.50
CA VAL A 44 5.66 -7.53 6.52
C VAL A 44 5.21 -7.17 7.94
N SER A 45 4.74 -8.13 8.73
CA SER A 45 4.24 -7.87 10.09
C SER A 45 5.35 -7.36 11.01
N GLN A 46 6.56 -7.91 10.89
CA GLN A 46 7.71 -7.45 11.67
C GLN A 46 8.15 -6.04 11.26
N ALA A 47 8.15 -5.72 9.96
CA ALA A 47 8.47 -4.38 9.48
C ALA A 47 7.46 -3.33 9.99
N VAL A 48 6.17 -3.67 10.00
CA VAL A 48 5.11 -2.83 10.57
C VAL A 48 5.33 -2.62 12.06
N GLU A 49 5.60 -3.67 12.82
CA GLU A 49 5.87 -3.59 14.26
C GLU A 49 7.10 -2.73 14.57
N ILE A 50 8.20 -2.95 13.84
CA ILE A 50 9.43 -2.14 13.95
C ILE A 50 9.13 -0.66 13.70
N THR A 51 8.36 -0.36 12.65
CA THR A 51 7.97 1.01 12.32
C THR A 51 7.11 1.62 13.42
N MET A 52 6.11 0.90 13.93
CA MET A 52 5.20 1.41 14.98
C MET A 52 5.89 1.60 16.33
N ASN A 53 6.93 0.80 16.62
CA ASN A 53 7.72 0.89 17.85
C ASN A 53 8.83 1.94 17.78
N ASP A 54 9.13 2.49 16.60
CA ASP A 54 10.08 3.60 16.49
C ASP A 54 9.54 4.83 17.24
N SER A 55 10.42 5.47 18.02
CA SER A 55 10.05 6.61 18.86
C SER A 55 9.49 7.81 18.08
N VAL A 56 10.02 8.10 16.88
CA VAL A 56 9.57 9.21 16.03
C VAL A 56 8.21 8.88 15.42
N ALA A 57 8.03 7.64 14.97
CA ALA A 57 6.77 7.13 14.45
C ALA A 57 5.67 7.15 15.52
N SER A 58 5.93 6.57 16.68
CA SER A 58 5.00 6.51 17.81
C SER A 58 4.59 7.92 18.30
N ASP A 59 5.54 8.84 18.41
CA ASP A 59 5.27 10.24 18.74
C ASP A 59 4.39 10.93 17.67
N TYR A 60 4.64 10.67 16.39
CA TYR A 60 3.84 11.25 15.32
C TYR A 60 2.41 10.68 15.30
N MET A 61 2.28 9.36 15.45
CA MET A 61 1.00 8.67 15.51
C MET A 61 0.18 9.16 16.70
N SER A 62 0.74 9.24 17.91
CA SER A 62 -0.02 9.72 19.08
C SER A 62 -0.55 11.16 18.89
N ARG A 63 0.18 12.00 18.16
CA ARG A 63 -0.20 13.40 17.91
C ARG A 63 -1.28 13.54 16.84
N TYR A 64 -1.18 12.80 15.74
CA TYR A 64 -2.01 13.04 14.55
C TYR A 64 -3.03 11.94 14.24
N PHE A 65 -2.88 10.75 14.81
CA PHE A 65 -3.70 9.58 14.55
C PHE A 65 -4.58 9.32 15.77
N LYS A 66 -5.88 9.59 15.66
CA LYS A 66 -6.88 9.56 16.73
C LYS A 66 -7.77 8.32 16.68
N GLU A 67 -8.12 7.86 15.48
CA GLU A 67 -9.11 6.79 15.25
C GLU A 67 -8.44 5.55 14.63
N PRO A 68 -8.11 4.52 15.43
CA PRO A 68 -7.47 3.29 14.95
C PRO A 68 -8.23 2.61 13.81
N ASP A 69 -9.56 2.63 13.85
CA ASP A 69 -10.43 2.01 12.84
C ASP A 69 -10.35 2.70 11.47
N TRP A 70 -9.83 3.93 11.43
CA TRP A 70 -9.65 4.70 10.19
C TRP A 70 -8.23 4.59 9.64
N ARG A 71 -7.37 3.82 10.31
CA ARG A 71 -5.99 3.66 9.89
C ARG A 71 -5.88 2.66 8.75
N LEU A 72 -5.12 3.05 7.74
CA LEU A 72 -4.69 2.16 6.68
C LEU A 72 -3.19 1.95 6.81
N THR A 73 -2.78 0.69 6.76
CA THR A 73 -1.38 0.30 6.70
C THR A 73 -1.14 -0.40 5.35
N ARG A 74 -0.22 0.14 4.56
CA ARG A 74 0.28 -0.46 3.33
C ARG A 74 1.74 -0.80 3.53
N THR A 75 2.18 -1.93 2.99
CA THR A 75 3.58 -2.33 3.07
C THR A 75 4.04 -2.80 1.70
N THR A 76 5.14 -2.25 1.21
CA THR A 76 5.68 -2.53 -0.12
C THR A 76 7.13 -2.95 0.01
N PHE A 77 7.53 -3.99 -0.72
CA PHE A 77 8.93 -4.40 -0.80
C PHE A 77 9.66 -3.62 -1.90
N VAL A 78 10.73 -2.93 -1.54
CA VAL A 78 11.55 -2.10 -2.43
C VAL A 78 12.94 -2.76 -2.57
N GLN A 79 13.30 -3.14 -3.80
CA GLN A 79 14.58 -3.77 -4.14
C GLN A 79 15.59 -2.79 -4.78
N GLU A 80 15.18 -1.55 -4.95
CA GLU A 80 16.03 -0.48 -5.45
C GLU A 80 16.59 0.29 -4.25
N THR A 81 17.76 0.90 -4.42
CA THR A 81 18.33 1.83 -3.44
C THR A 81 17.39 3.03 -3.32
N PRO A 82 16.56 3.13 -2.26
CA PRO A 82 15.71 4.30 -2.09
C PRO A 82 16.59 5.47 -1.67
N TYR A 83 16.10 6.66 -1.97
CA TYR A 83 16.70 7.89 -1.54
C TYR A 83 15.91 8.43 -0.35
N ASP A 84 16.62 8.92 0.66
CA ASP A 84 15.99 9.62 1.78
C ASP A 84 15.31 10.91 1.32
N GLN A 85 14.59 11.59 2.22
CA GLN A 85 13.98 12.89 1.93
C GLN A 85 14.96 13.97 1.43
N ASN A 86 16.26 13.80 1.66
CA ASN A 86 17.32 14.71 1.20
C ASN A 86 17.96 14.29 -0.13
N GLY A 87 17.48 13.21 -0.75
CA GLY A 87 18.05 12.66 -1.99
C GLY A 87 19.32 11.84 -1.78
N THR A 88 19.59 11.38 -0.56
CA THR A 88 20.74 10.54 -0.20
C THR A 88 20.37 9.06 -0.35
N ALA A 89 21.18 8.30 -1.08
CA ALA A 89 20.98 6.86 -1.22
C ALA A 89 21.06 6.15 0.14
N MET A 90 20.02 5.39 0.49
CA MET A 90 20.02 4.54 1.67
C MET A 90 20.89 3.31 1.44
N GLN A 91 21.73 2.94 2.41
CA GLN A 91 22.63 1.79 2.29
C GLN A 91 21.93 0.44 2.56
N ALA A 92 20.80 0.17 1.90
CA ALA A 92 20.16 -1.13 1.93
C ALA A 92 19.53 -1.46 0.57
N ASN A 93 19.70 -2.72 0.17
CA ASN A 93 19.24 -3.21 -1.13
C ASN A 93 17.82 -3.81 -1.08
N ASN A 94 17.36 -4.20 0.11
CA ASN A 94 16.06 -4.81 0.34
C ASN A 94 15.37 -4.06 1.49
N ILE A 95 14.27 -3.37 1.20
CA ILE A 95 13.63 -2.49 2.18
C ILE A 95 12.12 -2.73 2.19
N TRP A 96 11.57 -2.80 3.39
CA TRP A 96 10.14 -2.68 3.63
C TRP A 96 9.78 -1.22 3.76
N LYS A 97 9.02 -0.69 2.80
CA LYS A 97 8.34 0.59 2.94
C LYS A 97 7.00 0.35 3.62
N VAL A 98 6.84 0.82 4.84
CA VAL A 98 5.61 0.76 5.64
C VAL A 98 4.94 2.12 5.62
N GLU A 99 3.75 2.23 5.08
CA GLU A 99 2.96 3.45 4.99
C GLU A 99 1.77 3.34 5.93
N ILE A 100 1.67 4.22 6.92
CA ILE A 100 0.57 4.28 7.87
C ILE A 100 -0.11 5.64 7.72
N MET A 101 -1.41 5.64 7.52
CA MET A 101 -2.21 6.87 7.39
C MET A 101 -3.51 6.72 8.17
N GLU A 102 -4.10 7.83 8.60
CA GLU A 102 -5.44 7.84 9.19
C GLU A 102 -6.37 8.67 8.31
N ARG A 103 -7.44 8.04 7.82
CA ARG A 103 -8.39 8.64 6.88
C ARG A 103 -9.17 9.77 7.54
N SER A 104 -9.50 10.81 6.80
CA SER A 104 -10.57 11.71 7.25
C SER A 104 -11.92 11.08 6.90
N CYS A 105 -12.89 11.18 7.81
CA CYS A 105 -14.24 10.73 7.52
C CYS A 105 -14.94 11.64 6.47
N ALA A 106 -14.35 12.77 6.10
CA ALA A 106 -15.01 13.78 5.30
C ALA A 106 -14.85 13.56 3.79
N CYS A 107 -15.48 12.53 3.21
CA CYS A 107 -15.56 12.37 1.74
C CYS A 107 -16.22 13.56 1.00
N GLN A 108 -16.74 14.57 1.73
CA GLN A 108 -17.29 15.80 1.16
C GLN A 108 -16.25 16.92 0.98
N LYS A 109 -15.06 16.84 1.61
CA LYS A 109 -13.98 17.81 1.47
C LYS A 109 -12.66 17.07 1.38
N ILE A 110 -11.97 17.24 0.25
CA ILE A 110 -10.58 16.80 0.10
C ILE A 110 -9.78 17.42 1.24
N SER A 111 -9.32 16.60 2.17
CA SER A 111 -8.46 17.02 3.26
C SER A 111 -7.04 16.49 3.06
N ASP A 112 -6.08 17.07 3.78
CA ASP A 112 -4.74 16.51 3.83
C ASP A 112 -4.72 15.34 4.82
N LEU A 113 -4.23 14.19 4.38
CA LEU A 113 -3.95 13.03 5.22
C LEU A 113 -2.58 13.18 5.86
N TYR A 114 -2.49 12.84 7.14
CA TYR A 114 -1.22 12.58 7.79
C TYR A 114 -0.73 11.20 7.35
N VAL A 115 0.44 11.15 6.73
CA VAL A 115 1.08 9.93 6.26
C VAL A 115 2.41 9.78 6.99
N LEU A 116 2.59 8.60 7.58
CA LEU A 116 3.84 8.16 8.18
C LEU A 116 4.41 7.07 7.28
N GLU A 117 5.65 7.23 6.84
CA GLU A 117 6.37 6.21 6.10
C GLU A 117 7.58 5.75 6.92
N GLY A 118 7.68 4.44 7.17
CA GLY A 118 8.86 3.81 7.73
C GLY A 118 9.59 3.00 6.68
N TYR A 119 10.90 3.19 6.59
CA TYR A 119 11.77 2.39 5.73
C TYR A 119 12.59 1.48 6.61
N VAL A 120 12.32 0.17 6.55
CA VAL A 120 12.97 -0.84 7.39
C VAL A 120 13.80 -1.75 6.53
N SER A 121 15.07 -1.93 6.88
CA SER A 121 15.94 -2.92 6.23
C SER A 121 15.33 -4.31 6.36
N ALA A 122 15.06 -4.94 5.23
CA ALA A 122 14.47 -6.27 5.18
C ALA A 122 15.50 -7.36 5.54
N ASP A 123 16.79 -7.02 5.57
CA ASP A 123 17.88 -7.92 5.91
C ASP A 123 18.25 -7.84 7.40
N THR A 124 18.20 -6.63 8.00
CA THR A 124 18.68 -6.36 9.37
C THR A 124 17.59 -5.96 10.36
N GLY A 125 16.42 -5.52 9.89
CA GLY A 125 15.36 -4.99 10.75
C GLY A 125 15.64 -3.58 11.28
N GLU A 126 16.68 -2.92 10.80
CA GLU A 126 17.02 -1.54 11.18
C GLU A 126 16.07 -0.54 10.52
N VAL A 127 15.62 0.46 11.28
CA VAL A 127 14.89 1.62 10.74
C VAL A 127 15.89 2.53 10.05
N LEU A 128 15.76 2.64 8.72
CA LEU A 128 16.61 3.49 7.89
C LEU A 128 16.12 4.94 7.91
N GLU A 129 14.80 5.14 7.85
CA GLU A 129 14.19 6.45 7.92
C GLU A 129 12.73 6.39 8.37
N ILE A 130 12.30 7.44 9.05
CA ILE A 130 10.90 7.76 9.31
C ILE A 130 10.56 9.08 8.62
N SER A 131 9.76 8.99 7.57
CA SER A 131 9.26 10.11 6.78
C SER A 131 7.86 10.47 7.23
N LYS A 132 7.60 11.78 7.38
CA LYS A 132 6.31 12.33 7.81
C LYS A 132 5.82 13.29 6.74
N GLN A 133 4.65 13.02 6.19
CA GLN A 133 4.12 13.80 5.07
C GLN A 133 2.67 14.17 5.31
N LYS A 134 2.27 15.25 4.64
CA LYS A 134 0.86 15.61 4.44
C LYS A 134 0.59 15.49 2.96
N VAL A 135 -0.32 14.60 2.60
CA VAL A 135 -0.69 14.39 1.20
C VAL A 135 -2.18 14.60 1.06
N SER A 136 -2.60 15.27 0.01
CA SER A 136 -4.02 15.41 -0.28
C SER A 136 -4.64 14.03 -0.47
N GLU A 137 -5.81 13.78 0.13
CA GLU A 137 -6.61 12.57 -0.13
C GLU A 137 -6.78 12.28 -1.63
N ARG A 138 -6.81 13.34 -2.45
CA ARG A 138 -6.94 13.24 -3.91
C ARG A 138 -5.71 12.69 -4.62
N GLU A 139 -4.52 13.02 -4.12
CA GLU A 139 -3.25 12.63 -4.73
C GLU A 139 -2.86 11.20 -4.38
N TYR A 140 -3.31 10.71 -3.22
CA TYR A 140 -2.85 9.43 -2.70
C TYR A 140 -3.74 8.23 -3.08
N GLU A 141 -5.08 8.37 -3.28
CA GLU A 141 -5.87 7.40 -4.09
C GLU A 141 -7.36 7.77 -4.32
N LYS A 142 -7.83 7.60 -5.57
CA LYS A 142 -9.26 7.68 -5.96
C LYS A 142 -10.12 6.49 -5.49
N GLN A 143 -9.54 5.46 -4.87
CA GLN A 143 -10.20 4.18 -4.56
C GLN A 143 -10.62 4.03 -3.08
N THR A 144 -10.32 5.00 -2.22
CA THR A 144 -10.45 4.88 -0.76
C THR A 144 -11.53 5.78 -0.14
N CYS A 145 -12.41 6.44 -0.89
CA CYS A 145 -13.76 6.77 -0.36
C CYS A 145 -14.62 5.49 -0.39
N ALA A 146 -14.21 4.48 0.38
CA ALA A 146 -14.82 3.15 0.31
C ALA A 146 -16.25 3.10 0.88
N THR A 147 -16.73 4.14 1.57
CA THR A 147 -18.14 4.26 1.97
C THR A 147 -18.54 5.72 2.10
N THR A 148 -19.75 6.07 1.65
CA THR A 148 -20.43 7.33 1.96
C THR A 148 -20.91 7.40 3.41
N VAL A 149 -20.49 6.45 4.25
CA VAL A 149 -20.99 6.24 5.61
C VAL A 149 -19.80 6.34 6.54
N CYS A 150 -19.65 7.54 7.10
CA CYS A 150 -19.11 7.71 8.44
C CYS A 150 -20.12 7.11 9.41
N HIS A 151 -19.67 6.22 10.29
CA HIS A 151 -20.47 5.84 11.45
C HIS A 151 -20.50 6.98 12.47
#